data_AF-A0A963QRG1-F1
#
_entry.id   AF-A0A963QRG1-F1
#
_cell.length_a   1.000
_cell.length_b   1.000
_cell.length_c   1.000
_cell.angle_alpha   90.00
_cell.angle_beta   90.00
_cell.angle_gamma   90.00
#
_symmetry.space_group_name_H-M   'P 1'
#
loop_
_entity.id
_entity.type
_entity.pdbx_description
1 polymer ?
#
loop_
_entity_poly.entity_id
_entity_poly.type
_entity_poly.pdbx_seq_one_letter_code
_entity_poly.pdbx_strand_id
1 'polypeptide(L)'
;MRPSTPGPGILFAAPHRLAFLVGSVNLLLLAAWWSLELAGRQLGWSLLPQTQAPAALLHGPLMLFLIFPAFVFGFLLTVFPRWMGYKDLGPASFGPVAGFMALGSLGVQAGIWTGEDWLVSSGFGVIVIGWAIALFVLVQIAAGIIGVWAAHVMFDLPVWQFSAKPRTGTGQWLGEGIATFGLVLTILGTIRTNKAWVPASVGLYITAAYWFTSSTSFANPAITAGRSLTDSFSGIAPGNVLGFVVAQLAGAVLAVGVARWLWGESEGD
;
A
#
# COMPACT_ATOMS: atom_id res chain seq x y z
N MET A 1 -14.14 37.35 -8.45
CA MET A 1 -13.80 36.35 -7.41
C MET A 1 -12.29 36.13 -7.44
N ARG A 2 -11.56 36.40 -6.35
CA ARG A 2 -10.13 36.04 -6.28
C ARG A 2 -10.03 34.50 -6.22
N PRO A 3 -9.18 33.85 -7.03
CA PRO A 3 -8.93 32.43 -6.87
C PRO A 3 -8.38 32.22 -5.47
N SER A 4 -9.06 31.41 -4.66
CA SER A 4 -8.51 30.95 -3.39
C SER A 4 -7.20 30.22 -3.68
N THR A 5 -6.11 30.59 -2.99
CA THR A 5 -4.85 29.87 -3.07
C THR A 5 -5.10 28.39 -2.78
N PRO A 6 -4.73 27.48 -3.70
CA PRO A 6 -4.99 26.05 -3.49
C PRO A 6 -4.24 25.57 -2.25
N GLY A 7 -4.95 24.95 -1.32
CA GLY A 7 -4.37 24.37 -0.11
C GLY A 7 -3.56 23.10 -0.40
N PRO A 8 -2.87 22.54 0.61
CA PRO A 8 -1.98 21.37 0.46
C PRO A 8 -2.65 20.13 -0.17
N GLY A 9 -3.97 19.98 0.01
CA GLY A 9 -4.76 18.89 -0.59
C GLY A 9 -4.73 18.85 -2.12
N ILE A 10 -4.30 19.95 -2.77
CA ILE A 10 -4.16 20.02 -4.23
C ILE A 10 -3.19 18.98 -4.79
N LEU A 11 -2.19 18.56 -4.00
CA LEU A 11 -1.20 17.54 -4.37
C LEU A 11 -1.78 16.14 -4.46
N PHE A 12 -2.87 15.89 -3.73
CA PHE A 12 -3.58 14.61 -3.73
C PHE A 12 -4.86 14.64 -4.59
N ALA A 13 -5.13 15.75 -5.29
CA ALA A 13 -6.30 15.85 -6.15
C ALA A 13 -6.19 14.98 -7.42
N ALA A 14 -4.97 14.60 -7.82
CA ALA A 14 -4.74 13.66 -8.92
C ALA A 14 -3.43 12.88 -8.70
N PRO A 15 -3.34 11.60 -9.16
CA PRO A 15 -2.18 10.76 -8.90
C PRO A 15 -0.84 11.33 -9.36
N HIS A 16 -0.82 11.98 -10.53
CA HIS A 16 0.41 12.57 -11.07
C HIS A 16 0.92 13.79 -10.29
N ARG A 17 0.12 14.50 -9.49
CA ARG A 17 0.53 15.81 -8.97
C ARG A 17 1.66 15.71 -7.96
N LEU A 18 1.45 14.98 -6.86
CA LEU A 18 2.50 14.73 -5.88
C LEU A 18 3.67 13.97 -6.52
N ALA A 19 3.39 12.97 -7.36
CA ALA A 19 4.41 12.14 -7.97
C ALA A 19 5.32 12.94 -8.94
N PHE A 20 4.75 13.79 -9.79
CA PHE A 20 5.53 14.64 -10.70
C PHE A 20 6.28 15.72 -9.93
N LEU A 21 5.68 16.29 -8.87
CA LEU A 21 6.39 17.22 -7.99
C LEU A 21 7.64 16.54 -7.40
N VAL A 22 7.49 15.33 -6.85
CA VAL A 22 8.62 14.55 -6.31
C VAL A 22 9.67 14.30 -7.38
N GLY A 23 9.28 13.81 -8.56
CA GLY A 23 10.20 13.55 -9.67
C GLY A 23 10.93 14.80 -10.15
N SER A 24 10.22 15.93 -10.29
CA SER A 24 10.77 17.22 -10.72
C SER A 24 11.71 17.80 -9.67
N VAL A 25 11.33 17.80 -8.39
CA VAL A 25 12.20 18.27 -7.30
C VAL A 25 13.45 17.40 -7.23
N ASN A 26 13.31 16.07 -7.34
CA ASN A 26 14.46 15.18 -7.34
C ASN A 26 15.42 15.45 -8.50
N LEU A 27 14.89 15.61 -9.71
CA LEU A 27 15.67 15.92 -10.89
C LEU A 27 16.41 17.26 -10.76
N LEU A 28 15.70 18.31 -10.32
CA LEU A 28 16.27 19.66 -10.19
C LEU A 28 17.33 19.73 -9.10
N LEU A 29 17.08 19.15 -7.93
CA LEU A 29 18.04 19.13 -6.83
C LEU A 29 19.28 18.30 -7.19
N LEU A 30 19.12 17.17 -7.86
CA LEU A 30 20.26 16.36 -8.30
C LEU A 30 21.08 17.07 -9.38
N ALA A 31 20.42 17.72 -10.34
CA ALA A 31 21.09 18.53 -11.35
C ALA A 31 21.83 19.73 -10.72
N ALA A 32 21.23 20.38 -9.72
CA ALA A 32 21.84 21.48 -8.99
C ALA A 32 23.07 21.02 -8.20
N TRP A 33 22.97 19.89 -7.48
CA TRP A 33 24.08 19.31 -6.73
C TRP A 33 25.29 19.04 -7.63
N TRP A 34 25.08 18.37 -8.77
CA TRP A 34 26.16 18.12 -9.74
C TRP A 34 26.72 19.39 -10.35
N SER A 35 25.87 20.36 -10.67
CA SER A 35 26.31 21.64 -11.25
C SER A 35 27.20 22.41 -10.28
N LEU A 36 26.83 22.45 -9.00
CA LEU A 36 27.61 23.10 -7.94
C LEU A 36 28.94 22.37 -7.68
N GLU A 37 28.93 21.04 -7.67
CA GLU A 37 30.14 20.23 -7.50
C GLU A 37 31.14 20.43 -8.65
N LEU A 38 30.65 20.46 -9.90
CA LEU A 38 31.49 20.73 -11.08
C LEU A 38 32.00 22.18 -11.10
N ALA A 39 31.17 23.15 -10.76
CA ALA A 39 31.57 24.54 -10.64
C ALA A 39 32.63 24.72 -9.53
N GLY A 40 32.46 24.07 -8.38
CA GLY A 40 33.44 24.09 -7.30
C GLY A 40 34.80 23.54 -7.73
N ARG A 41 34.82 22.44 -8.50
CA ARG A 41 36.05 21.87 -9.08
C ARG A 41 36.70 22.79 -10.10
N GLN A 42 35.92 23.46 -10.93
CA GLN A 42 36.45 24.34 -11.99
C GLN A 42 36.91 25.70 -11.45
N LEU A 43 36.21 26.26 -10.47
CA LEU A 43 36.42 27.60 -9.92
C LEU A 43 37.23 27.60 -8.62
N GLY A 44 37.55 26.43 -8.07
CA GLY A 44 38.33 26.27 -6.84
C GLY A 44 37.55 26.61 -5.56
N TRP A 45 36.23 26.49 -5.56
CA TRP A 45 35.41 26.67 -4.35
C TRP A 45 35.42 25.43 -3.46
N SER A 46 34.96 25.58 -2.21
CA SER A 46 34.74 24.44 -1.32
C SER A 46 33.74 23.46 -1.95
N LEU A 47 34.12 22.19 -2.05
CA LEU A 47 33.27 21.13 -2.58
C LEU A 47 32.12 20.82 -1.62
N LEU A 48 31.05 20.24 -2.17
CA LEU A 48 29.90 19.83 -1.38
C LEU A 48 30.25 18.63 -0.50
N PRO A 49 29.57 18.44 0.65
CA PRO A 49 29.70 17.23 1.45
C PRO A 49 29.52 15.98 0.61
N GLN A 50 30.36 14.98 0.86
CA GLN A 50 30.32 13.69 0.16
C GLN A 50 29.91 12.60 1.14
N THR A 51 29.00 11.75 0.72
CA THR A 51 28.71 10.48 1.39
C THR A 51 29.88 9.51 1.25
N GLN A 52 29.95 8.48 2.10
CA GLN A 52 30.93 7.40 1.91
C GLN A 52 30.70 6.65 0.60
N ALA A 53 29.44 6.49 0.20
CA ALA A 53 29.11 5.94 -1.11
C ALA A 53 29.52 6.91 -2.24
N PRO A 54 30.30 6.46 -3.23
CA PRO A 54 30.67 7.30 -4.37
C PRO A 54 29.45 7.81 -5.14
N ALA A 55 29.40 9.11 -5.44
CA ALA A 55 28.30 9.73 -6.19
C ALA A 55 28.03 9.05 -7.54
N ALA A 56 29.08 8.53 -8.21
CA ALA A 56 28.95 7.77 -9.45
C ALA A 56 28.13 6.47 -9.28
N LEU A 57 28.27 5.79 -8.14
CA LEU A 57 27.49 4.59 -7.82
C LEU A 57 26.08 4.92 -7.37
N LEU A 58 25.87 6.09 -6.74
CA LEU A 58 24.54 6.57 -6.36
C LEU A 58 23.73 7.06 -7.57
N HIS A 59 24.36 7.50 -8.64
CA HIS A 59 23.67 8.06 -9.82
C HIS A 59 22.59 7.12 -10.38
N GLY A 60 22.93 5.85 -10.64
CA GLY A 60 21.98 4.87 -11.17
C GLY A 60 20.74 4.68 -10.28
N PRO A 61 20.92 4.35 -8.99
CA PRO A 61 19.82 4.26 -8.02
C PRO A 61 18.97 5.54 -7.93
N LEU A 62 19.58 6.73 -7.95
CA LEU A 62 18.83 7.99 -7.88
C LEU A 62 17.95 8.20 -9.11
N MET A 63 18.48 7.92 -10.31
CA MET A 63 17.70 8.01 -11.54
C MET A 63 16.56 6.98 -11.55
N LEU A 64 16.87 5.72 -11.22
CA LEU A 64 15.96 4.59 -11.32
C LEU A 64 14.89 4.54 -10.24
N PHE A 65 15.14 5.08 -9.05
CA PHE A 65 14.23 4.91 -7.91
C PHE A 65 13.57 6.20 -7.44
N LEU A 66 14.17 7.37 -7.68
CA LEU A 66 13.64 8.66 -7.18
C LEU A 66 13.05 9.53 -8.29
N ILE A 67 13.58 9.45 -9.50
CA ILE A 67 13.16 10.31 -10.62
C ILE A 67 12.16 9.57 -11.51
N PHE A 68 12.59 8.52 -12.22
CA PHE A 68 11.74 7.89 -13.23
C PHE A 68 10.47 7.24 -12.67
N PRO A 69 10.48 6.50 -11.55
CA PRO A 69 9.26 5.89 -11.02
C PRO A 69 8.21 6.93 -10.66
N ALA A 70 8.63 8.08 -10.13
CA ALA A 70 7.72 9.14 -9.76
C ALA A 70 6.93 9.65 -10.99
N PHE A 71 7.59 9.82 -12.13
CA PHE A 71 6.92 10.15 -13.39
C PHE A 71 6.12 8.98 -13.97
N VAL A 72 6.69 7.79 -14.06
CA VAL A 72 6.04 6.62 -14.68
C VAL A 72 4.77 6.24 -13.92
N PHE A 73 4.84 6.09 -12.60
CA PHE A 73 3.67 5.75 -11.78
C PHE A 73 2.67 6.90 -11.70
N GLY A 74 3.14 8.14 -11.56
CA GLY A 74 2.25 9.31 -11.60
C GLY A 74 1.44 9.38 -12.90
N PHE A 75 2.08 9.11 -14.03
CA PHE A 75 1.45 9.03 -15.34
C PHE A 75 0.48 7.85 -15.41
N LEU A 76 0.95 6.62 -15.21
CA LEU A 76 0.15 5.40 -15.35
C LEU A 76 -1.08 5.42 -14.46
N LEU A 77 -0.96 5.82 -13.19
CA LEU A 77 -2.09 5.89 -12.26
C LEU A 77 -3.12 6.97 -12.67
N THR A 78 -2.73 7.96 -13.46
CA THR A 78 -3.64 8.98 -14.00
C THR A 78 -4.29 8.51 -15.30
N VAL A 79 -3.50 8.03 -16.26
CA VAL A 79 -4.00 7.77 -17.62
C VAL A 79 -4.61 6.38 -17.79
N PHE A 80 -4.09 5.38 -17.09
CA PHE A 80 -4.53 4.00 -17.28
C PHE A 80 -6.01 3.79 -16.93
N PRO A 81 -6.53 4.30 -15.79
CA PRO A 81 -7.98 4.23 -15.52
C PRO A 81 -8.81 4.87 -16.63
N ARG A 82 -8.37 6.03 -17.14
CA ARG A 82 -9.07 6.76 -18.20
C ARG A 82 -9.07 6.01 -19.53
N TRP A 83 -7.93 5.42 -19.93
CA TRP A 83 -7.83 4.57 -21.12
C TRP A 83 -8.76 3.36 -21.04
N MET A 84 -8.99 2.87 -19.83
CA MET A 84 -9.90 1.76 -19.54
C MET A 84 -11.36 2.20 -19.31
N GLY A 85 -11.69 3.49 -19.45
CA GLY A 85 -13.04 4.03 -19.25
C GLY A 85 -13.49 4.14 -17.78
N TYR A 86 -12.57 3.99 -16.83
CA TYR A 86 -12.85 4.14 -15.39
C TYR A 86 -12.72 5.59 -14.91
N LYS A 87 -13.34 5.87 -13.77
CA LYS A 87 -13.17 7.14 -13.04
C LYS A 87 -11.74 7.28 -12.52
N ASP A 88 -11.31 8.53 -12.35
CA ASP A 88 -10.01 8.84 -11.75
C ASP A 88 -9.89 8.26 -10.34
N LEU A 89 -8.68 7.81 -10.00
CA LEU A 89 -8.37 7.26 -8.68
C LEU A 89 -8.47 8.35 -7.60
N GLY A 90 -9.09 7.99 -6.47
CA GLY A 90 -9.18 8.85 -5.31
C GLY A 90 -7.87 8.89 -4.51
N PRO A 91 -7.68 9.92 -3.65
CA PRO A 91 -6.50 10.08 -2.80
C PRO A 91 -6.15 8.84 -1.96
N ALA A 92 -7.18 8.13 -1.47
CA ALA A 92 -6.98 6.93 -0.65
C ALA A 92 -6.30 5.78 -1.41
N SER A 93 -6.45 5.72 -2.74
CA SER A 93 -5.90 4.63 -3.57
C SER A 93 -4.42 4.80 -3.88
N PHE A 94 -3.96 6.04 -4.12
CA PHE A 94 -2.57 6.31 -4.52
C PHE A 94 -1.76 7.07 -3.47
N GLY A 95 -2.43 7.75 -2.52
CA GLY A 95 -1.82 8.61 -1.52
C GLY A 95 -0.76 7.92 -0.66
N PRO A 96 -1.00 6.70 -0.14
CA PRO A 96 0.03 5.97 0.62
C PRO A 96 1.31 5.74 -0.18
N VAL A 97 1.20 5.27 -1.43
CA VAL A 97 2.36 5.01 -2.31
C VAL A 97 3.12 6.31 -2.60
N ALA A 98 2.39 7.36 -3.01
CA ALA A 98 2.99 8.65 -3.29
C ALA A 98 3.64 9.28 -2.03
N GLY A 99 3.06 9.04 -0.85
CA GLY A 99 3.58 9.49 0.44
C GLY A 99 4.89 8.80 0.84
N PHE A 100 4.97 7.47 0.76
CA PHE A 100 6.21 6.73 1.02
C PHE A 100 7.32 7.14 0.05
N MET A 101 7.00 7.28 -1.24
CA MET A 101 7.95 7.73 -2.26
C MET A 101 8.46 9.15 -2.00
N ALA A 102 7.56 10.08 -1.64
CA ALA A 102 7.91 11.46 -1.31
C ALA A 102 8.80 11.52 -0.05
N LEU A 103 8.40 10.83 1.02
CA LEU A 103 9.13 10.81 2.28
C LEU A 103 10.53 10.22 2.12
N GLY A 104 10.65 9.08 1.44
CA GLY A 104 11.94 8.46 1.18
C GLY A 104 12.83 9.32 0.27
N SER A 105 12.25 9.96 -0.75
CA SER A 105 12.99 10.91 -1.61
C SER A 105 13.56 12.09 -0.83
N LEU A 106 12.79 12.65 0.11
CA LEU A 106 13.28 13.74 0.97
C LEU A 106 14.44 13.29 1.84
N GLY A 107 14.37 12.08 2.42
CA GLY A 107 15.46 11.52 3.22
C GLY A 107 16.75 11.34 2.41
N VAL A 108 16.64 10.76 1.21
CA VAL A 108 17.80 10.58 0.32
C VAL A 108 18.40 11.91 -0.10
N GLN A 109 17.56 12.89 -0.46
CA GLN A 109 18.06 14.21 -0.85
C GLN A 109 18.73 14.93 0.31
N ALA A 110 18.14 14.90 1.51
CA ALA A 110 18.78 15.46 2.69
C ALA A 110 20.17 14.83 2.91
N GLY A 111 20.28 13.50 2.83
CA GLY A 111 21.55 12.79 2.98
C GLY A 111 22.61 13.17 1.95
N ILE A 112 22.24 13.36 0.68
CA ILE A 112 23.18 13.77 -0.38
C ILE A 112 23.67 15.20 -0.17
N TRP A 113 22.78 16.11 0.24
CA TRP A 113 23.14 17.51 0.44
C TRP A 113 23.94 17.75 1.72
N THR A 114 23.82 16.87 2.72
CA THR A 114 24.59 16.95 3.98
C THR A 114 25.78 16.01 4.05
N GLY A 115 25.90 15.03 3.15
CA GLY A 115 26.93 13.99 3.18
C GLY A 115 26.67 12.88 4.20
N GLU A 116 25.43 12.72 4.65
CA GLU A 116 25.05 11.79 5.73
C GLU A 116 24.49 10.47 5.18
N ASP A 117 25.31 9.40 5.19
CA ASP A 117 24.94 8.09 4.64
C ASP A 117 23.70 7.45 5.29
N TRP A 118 23.44 7.75 6.57
CA TRP A 118 22.29 7.19 7.27
C TRP A 118 20.96 7.76 6.75
N LEU A 119 20.93 9.02 6.33
CA LEU A 119 19.76 9.65 5.69
C LEU A 119 19.51 9.06 4.31
N VAL A 120 20.58 8.83 3.54
CA VAL A 120 20.50 8.14 2.24
C VAL A 120 19.95 6.72 2.41
N SER A 121 20.54 5.94 3.32
CA SER A 121 20.16 4.54 3.54
C SER A 121 18.73 4.41 4.09
N SER A 122 18.36 5.25 5.06
CA SER A 122 16.99 5.26 5.61
C SER A 122 15.97 5.73 4.59
N GLY A 123 16.28 6.73 3.77
CA GLY A 123 15.41 7.19 2.69
C GLY A 123 15.15 6.11 1.64
N PHE A 124 16.18 5.39 1.19
CA PHE A 124 15.99 4.21 0.33
C PHE A 124 15.23 3.10 1.05
N GLY A 125 15.47 2.89 2.34
CA GLY A 125 14.73 1.93 3.16
C GLY A 125 13.22 2.21 3.17
N VAL A 126 12.82 3.47 3.33
CA VAL A 126 11.40 3.90 3.25
C VAL A 126 10.80 3.59 1.88
N ILE A 127 11.52 3.85 0.79
CA ILE A 127 11.08 3.54 -0.58
C ILE A 127 10.90 2.02 -0.75
N VAL A 128 11.88 1.22 -0.30
CA VAL A 128 11.82 -0.25 -0.37
C VAL A 128 10.65 -0.80 0.43
N ILE A 129 10.39 -0.28 1.64
CA ILE A 129 9.23 -0.67 2.44
C ILE A 129 7.93 -0.39 1.69
N GLY A 130 7.79 0.79 1.07
CA GLY A 130 6.64 1.13 0.25
C GLY A 130 6.42 0.15 -0.91
N TRP A 131 7.48 -0.19 -1.64
CA TRP A 131 7.44 -1.18 -2.72
C TRP A 131 7.08 -2.59 -2.22
N ALA A 132 7.68 -3.01 -1.12
CA ALA A 132 7.43 -4.32 -0.53
C ALA A 132 5.96 -4.47 -0.11
N ILE A 133 5.37 -3.44 0.51
CA ILE A 133 3.94 -3.43 0.87
C ILE A 133 3.07 -3.56 -0.39
N ALA A 134 3.36 -2.78 -1.43
CA ALA A 134 2.61 -2.82 -2.69
C ALA A 134 2.69 -4.20 -3.36
N LEU A 135 3.90 -4.76 -3.48
CA LEU A 135 4.13 -6.10 -4.03
C LEU A 135 3.45 -7.18 -3.20
N PHE A 136 3.49 -7.08 -1.88
CA PHE A 136 2.83 -8.02 -0.98
C PHE A 136 1.31 -8.04 -1.19
N VAL A 137 0.67 -6.88 -1.39
CA VAL A 137 -0.76 -6.79 -1.72
C VAL A 137 -1.05 -7.36 -3.12
N LEU A 138 -0.23 -7.02 -4.11
CA LEU A 138 -0.39 -7.52 -5.48
C LEU A 138 -0.28 -9.04 -5.56
N VAL A 139 0.70 -9.64 -4.86
CA VAL A 139 0.86 -11.09 -4.81
C VAL A 139 -0.34 -11.76 -4.16
N GLN A 140 -0.88 -11.21 -3.08
CA GLN A 140 -2.09 -11.75 -2.45
C GLN A 140 -3.30 -11.72 -3.39
N ILE A 141 -3.51 -10.61 -4.11
CA ILE A 141 -4.60 -10.49 -5.09
C ILE A 141 -4.39 -11.49 -6.22
N ALA A 142 -3.19 -11.52 -6.83
CA ALA A 142 -2.87 -12.42 -7.94
C ALA A 142 -3.04 -13.89 -7.53
N ALA A 143 -2.52 -14.30 -6.38
CA ALA A 143 -2.69 -15.65 -5.86
C ALA A 143 -4.16 -15.98 -5.58
N GLY A 144 -4.93 -15.03 -5.04
CA GLY A 144 -6.37 -15.17 -4.84
C GLY A 144 -7.13 -15.39 -6.15
N ILE A 145 -6.81 -14.63 -7.20
CA ILE A 145 -7.38 -14.78 -8.55
C ILE A 145 -7.03 -16.15 -9.13
N ILE A 146 -5.77 -16.57 -9.04
CA ILE A 146 -5.33 -17.89 -9.49
C ILE A 146 -6.11 -19.00 -8.77
N GLY A 147 -6.33 -18.87 -7.46
CA GLY A 147 -7.14 -19.81 -6.69
C GLY A 147 -8.59 -19.89 -7.17
N VAL A 148 -9.20 -18.74 -7.50
CA VAL A 148 -10.56 -18.67 -8.07
C VAL A 148 -10.62 -19.36 -9.44
N TRP A 149 -9.66 -19.11 -10.32
CA TRP A 149 -9.59 -19.77 -11.63
C TRP A 149 -9.36 -21.27 -11.52
N ALA A 150 -8.50 -21.71 -10.60
CA ALA A 150 -8.31 -23.13 -10.33
C ALA A 150 -9.63 -23.78 -9.88
N ALA A 151 -10.40 -23.12 -9.00
CA ALA A 151 -11.73 -23.59 -8.62
C ALA A 151 -12.69 -23.61 -9.82
N HIS A 152 -12.69 -22.60 -10.69
CA HIS A 152 -13.53 -22.59 -11.89
C HIS A 152 -13.23 -23.79 -12.79
N VAL A 153 -11.95 -24.08 -13.05
CA VAL A 153 -11.55 -25.25 -13.83
C VAL A 153 -11.99 -26.55 -13.15
N MET A 154 -11.79 -26.67 -11.84
CA MET A 154 -12.18 -27.86 -11.07
C MET A 154 -13.69 -28.14 -11.09
N PHE A 155 -14.52 -27.10 -11.21
CA PHE A 155 -15.98 -27.18 -11.21
C PHE A 155 -16.61 -26.93 -12.59
N ASP A 156 -15.82 -26.95 -13.67
CA ASP A 156 -16.28 -26.73 -15.06
C ASP A 156 -17.09 -25.42 -15.25
N LEU A 157 -16.61 -24.33 -14.64
CA LEU A 157 -17.17 -22.98 -14.76
C LEU A 157 -16.37 -22.13 -15.75
N PRO A 158 -16.98 -21.08 -16.35
CA PRO A 158 -16.25 -20.08 -17.11
C PRO A 158 -15.11 -19.47 -16.27
N VAL A 159 -13.87 -19.58 -16.77
CA VAL A 159 -12.67 -19.08 -16.06
C VAL A 159 -12.79 -17.57 -15.80
N TRP A 160 -13.25 -16.82 -16.80
CA TRP A 160 -13.44 -15.38 -16.75
C TRP A 160 -14.92 -15.04 -16.53
N GLN A 161 -15.24 -14.56 -15.33
CA GLN A 161 -16.58 -14.08 -15.00
C GLN A 161 -16.53 -13.02 -13.89
N PHE A 162 -17.59 -12.24 -13.78
CA PHE A 162 -17.82 -11.33 -12.66
C PHE A 162 -19.04 -11.80 -11.88
N SER A 163 -19.00 -11.64 -10.57
CA SER A 163 -20.14 -12.00 -9.72
C SER A 163 -21.29 -10.99 -9.85
N ALA A 164 -22.52 -11.49 -9.90
CA ALA A 164 -23.74 -10.70 -9.76
C ALA A 164 -24.33 -10.80 -8.34
N LYS A 165 -23.72 -11.55 -7.42
CA LYS A 165 -24.24 -11.80 -6.07
C LYS A 165 -24.23 -10.53 -5.21
N PRO A 166 -25.40 -9.95 -4.85
CA PRO A 166 -25.43 -8.78 -3.99
C PRO A 166 -25.00 -9.16 -2.58
N ARG A 167 -23.98 -8.48 -2.06
CA ARG A 167 -23.52 -8.62 -0.67
C ARG A 167 -23.31 -7.25 -0.06
N THR A 168 -24.41 -6.62 0.35
CA THR A 168 -24.43 -5.25 0.84
C THR A 168 -25.45 -5.08 1.95
N GLY A 169 -25.29 -4.04 2.75
CA GLY A 169 -26.15 -3.71 3.88
C GLY A 169 -25.42 -3.75 5.21
N THR A 170 -25.97 -3.00 6.17
CA THR A 170 -25.36 -2.77 7.50
C THR A 170 -25.05 -4.08 8.24
N GLY A 171 -25.95 -5.06 8.16
CA GLY A 171 -25.75 -6.37 8.79
C GLY A 171 -24.54 -7.13 8.24
N GLN A 172 -24.33 -7.13 6.91
CA GLN A 172 -23.20 -7.82 6.29
C GLN A 172 -21.89 -7.06 6.52
N TRP A 173 -21.90 -5.72 6.44
CA TRP A 173 -20.72 -4.92 6.75
C TRP A 173 -20.30 -5.08 8.21
N LEU A 174 -21.24 -5.06 9.15
CA LEU A 174 -20.93 -5.33 10.56
C LEU A 174 -20.40 -6.77 10.73
N GLY A 175 -21.00 -7.75 10.04
CA GLY A 175 -20.53 -9.14 10.02
C GLY A 175 -19.06 -9.26 9.62
N GLU A 176 -18.64 -8.59 8.54
CA GLU A 176 -17.23 -8.53 8.12
C GLU A 176 -16.33 -7.83 9.14
N GLY A 177 -16.80 -6.72 9.73
CA GLY A 177 -16.06 -6.03 10.77
C GLY A 177 -15.81 -6.92 11.98
N ILE A 178 -16.83 -7.64 12.46
CA ILE A 178 -16.72 -8.59 13.58
C ILE A 178 -15.80 -9.77 13.20
N ALA A 179 -15.95 -10.30 11.98
CA ALA A 179 -15.12 -11.39 11.49
C ALA A 179 -13.63 -11.01 11.46
N THR A 180 -13.28 -9.87 10.87
CA THR A 180 -11.89 -9.43 10.83
C THR A 180 -11.37 -9.03 12.20
N PHE A 181 -12.22 -8.40 13.04
CA PHE A 181 -11.85 -8.06 14.40
C PHE A 181 -11.42 -9.30 15.18
N GLY A 182 -12.27 -10.33 15.24
CA GLY A 182 -11.94 -11.53 15.99
C GLY A 182 -10.80 -12.31 15.36
N LEU A 183 -10.69 -12.35 14.02
CA LEU A 183 -9.56 -13.00 13.34
C LEU A 183 -8.22 -12.38 13.75
N VAL A 184 -8.12 -11.05 13.65
CA VAL A 184 -6.88 -10.33 14.00
C VAL A 184 -6.59 -10.46 15.49
N LEU A 185 -7.62 -10.37 16.34
CA LEU A 185 -7.46 -10.55 17.78
C LEU A 185 -7.00 -11.97 18.13
N THR A 186 -7.53 -13.00 17.47
CA THR A 186 -7.09 -14.40 17.60
C THR A 186 -5.64 -14.55 17.17
N ILE A 187 -5.24 -13.98 16.03
CA ILE A 187 -3.83 -14.02 15.59
C ILE A 187 -2.92 -13.39 16.64
N LEU A 188 -3.22 -12.17 17.07
CA LEU A 188 -2.39 -11.44 18.04
C LEU A 188 -2.34 -12.14 19.40
N GLY A 189 -3.49 -12.58 19.91
CA GLY A 189 -3.59 -13.32 21.17
C GLY A 189 -2.83 -14.64 21.14
N THR A 190 -2.96 -15.42 20.06
CA THR A 190 -2.22 -16.68 19.90
C THR A 190 -0.71 -16.43 19.74
N ILE A 191 -0.29 -15.37 19.04
CA ILE A 191 1.14 -14.99 18.96
C ILE A 191 1.71 -14.70 20.35
N ARG A 192 0.93 -14.07 21.23
CA ARG A 192 1.35 -13.74 22.61
C ARG A 192 1.37 -14.95 23.54
N THR A 193 0.48 -15.92 23.34
CA THR A 193 0.38 -17.10 24.21
C THR A 193 1.20 -18.29 23.70
N ASN A 194 0.97 -18.72 22.45
CA ASN A 194 1.71 -19.80 21.81
C ASN A 194 1.70 -19.68 20.28
N LYS A 195 2.79 -19.15 19.72
CA LYS A 195 2.97 -18.91 18.28
C LYS A 195 2.76 -20.16 17.41
N ALA A 196 3.04 -21.35 17.93
CA ALA A 196 2.88 -22.60 17.17
C ALA A 196 1.41 -22.92 16.85
N TRP A 197 0.47 -22.40 17.64
CA TRP A 197 -0.97 -22.63 17.47
C TRP A 197 -1.66 -21.62 16.54
N VAL A 198 -0.93 -20.62 16.01
CA VAL A 198 -1.53 -19.59 15.13
C VAL A 198 -2.25 -20.22 13.93
N PRO A 199 -1.67 -21.18 13.17
CA PRO A 199 -2.37 -21.75 12.01
C PRO A 199 -3.69 -22.45 12.39
N ALA A 200 -3.68 -23.26 13.45
CA ALA A 200 -4.87 -23.96 13.93
C ALA A 200 -5.93 -22.98 14.46
N SER A 201 -5.52 -21.97 15.22
CA SER A 201 -6.42 -20.96 15.78
C SER A 201 -7.11 -20.15 14.68
N VAL A 202 -6.36 -19.75 13.65
CA VAL A 202 -6.91 -19.05 12.48
C VAL A 202 -7.90 -19.93 11.74
N GLY A 203 -7.55 -21.20 11.47
CA GLY A 203 -8.46 -22.13 10.78
C GLY A 203 -9.77 -22.34 11.54
N LEU A 204 -9.70 -22.54 12.86
CA LEU A 204 -10.87 -22.68 13.72
C LEU A 204 -11.71 -21.40 13.75
N TYR A 205 -11.07 -20.23 13.85
CA TYR A 205 -11.79 -18.96 13.88
C TYR A 205 -12.50 -18.69 12.56
N ILE A 206 -11.84 -18.84 11.41
CA ILE A 206 -12.47 -18.64 10.09
C ILE A 206 -13.63 -19.62 9.90
N THR A 207 -13.46 -20.87 10.31
CA THR A 207 -14.54 -21.87 10.26
C THR A 207 -15.71 -21.42 11.12
N ALA A 208 -15.50 -20.98 12.35
CA ALA A 208 -16.57 -20.47 13.20
C ALA A 208 -17.22 -19.22 12.58
N ALA A 209 -16.41 -18.26 12.14
CA ALA A 209 -16.86 -16.98 11.59
C ALA A 209 -17.69 -17.15 10.33
N TYR A 210 -17.40 -18.13 9.48
CA TYR A 210 -18.26 -18.42 8.34
C TYR A 210 -19.69 -18.79 8.79
N TRP A 211 -19.87 -19.45 9.94
CA TRP A 211 -21.17 -19.88 10.46
C TRP A 211 -21.87 -18.80 11.27
N PHE A 212 -21.16 -18.05 12.12
CA PHE A 212 -21.82 -17.08 13.02
C PHE A 212 -21.97 -15.68 12.41
N THR A 213 -21.30 -15.37 11.30
CA THR A 213 -21.41 -14.05 10.65
C THR A 213 -22.43 -14.04 9.52
N SER A 214 -23.20 -12.97 9.43
CA SER A 214 -24.17 -12.72 8.35
C SER A 214 -23.53 -12.55 6.97
N SER A 215 -22.21 -12.31 6.91
CA SER A 215 -21.45 -12.05 5.68
C SER A 215 -20.71 -13.28 5.14
N THR A 216 -20.71 -14.41 5.87
CA THR A 216 -19.89 -15.60 5.60
C THR A 216 -18.37 -15.33 5.66
N SER A 217 -17.95 -14.39 6.53
CA SER A 217 -16.57 -14.09 6.93
C SER A 217 -15.53 -14.12 5.81
N PHE A 218 -15.52 -13.10 4.94
CA PHE A 218 -14.45 -12.98 3.95
C PHE A 218 -13.15 -12.57 4.66
N ALA A 219 -13.28 -11.61 5.60
CA ALA A 219 -12.28 -11.18 6.55
C ALA A 219 -10.90 -10.80 5.96
N ASN A 220 -10.83 -10.57 4.65
CA ASN A 220 -9.60 -10.37 3.90
C ASN A 220 -9.90 -9.59 2.59
N PRO A 221 -9.28 -8.42 2.37
CA PRO A 221 -9.50 -7.62 1.16
C PRO A 221 -9.13 -8.32 -0.15
N ALA A 222 -8.03 -9.07 -0.19
CA ALA A 222 -7.59 -9.79 -1.38
C ALA A 222 -8.55 -10.94 -1.73
N ILE A 223 -9.02 -11.69 -0.74
CA ILE A 223 -10.06 -12.71 -0.92
C ILE A 223 -11.36 -12.06 -1.42
N THR A 224 -11.74 -10.91 -0.86
CA THR A 224 -12.94 -10.19 -1.28
C THR A 224 -12.86 -9.75 -2.74
N ALA A 225 -11.69 -9.24 -3.17
CA ALA A 225 -11.43 -8.90 -4.56
C ALA A 225 -11.50 -10.15 -5.46
N GLY A 226 -10.84 -11.25 -5.10
CA GLY A 226 -10.91 -12.51 -5.85
C GLY A 226 -12.33 -13.06 -5.98
N ARG A 227 -13.11 -13.04 -4.89
CA ARG A 227 -14.51 -13.49 -4.88
C ARG A 227 -15.43 -12.63 -5.74
N SER A 228 -15.00 -11.44 -6.17
CA SER A 228 -15.74 -10.65 -7.16
C SER A 228 -15.65 -11.20 -8.58
N LEU A 229 -14.73 -12.13 -8.82
CA LEU A 229 -14.48 -12.78 -10.10
C LEU A 229 -15.09 -14.19 -10.17
N THR A 230 -16.06 -14.53 -9.31
CA THR A 230 -16.79 -15.80 -9.36
C THR A 230 -18.28 -15.58 -9.14
N ASP A 231 -19.15 -16.08 -10.03
CA ASP A 231 -20.61 -15.98 -9.86
C ASP A 231 -21.23 -17.21 -9.16
N SER A 232 -20.43 -17.89 -8.35
CA SER A 232 -20.89 -18.99 -7.49
C SER A 232 -21.57 -18.48 -6.20
N PHE A 233 -22.00 -19.40 -5.33
CA PHE A 233 -22.54 -19.04 -4.00
C PHE A 233 -21.54 -18.25 -3.14
N SER A 234 -20.24 -18.41 -3.43
CA SER A 234 -19.18 -17.67 -2.76
C SER A 234 -18.98 -16.24 -3.33
N GLY A 235 -19.59 -15.87 -4.44
CA GLY A 235 -19.36 -14.58 -5.10
C GLY A 235 -19.78 -13.34 -4.32
N ILE A 236 -19.24 -12.18 -4.74
CA ILE A 236 -19.66 -10.82 -4.34
C ILE A 236 -19.67 -9.87 -5.54
N ALA A 237 -20.74 -9.11 -5.76
CA ALA A 237 -20.78 -8.11 -6.82
C ALA A 237 -19.63 -7.09 -6.67
N PRO A 238 -18.88 -6.74 -7.73
CA PRO A 238 -17.73 -5.83 -7.65
C PRO A 238 -18.05 -4.49 -6.97
N GLY A 239 -19.27 -3.96 -7.19
CA GLY A 239 -19.75 -2.72 -6.57
C GLY A 239 -19.93 -2.81 -5.04
N ASN A 240 -19.87 -3.99 -4.44
CA ASN A 240 -20.02 -4.20 -2.99
C ASN A 240 -18.68 -4.46 -2.27
N VAL A 241 -17.59 -4.72 -3.01
CA VAL A 241 -16.26 -5.02 -2.46
C VAL A 241 -15.76 -3.93 -1.53
N LEU A 242 -15.90 -2.65 -1.92
CA LEU A 242 -15.38 -1.54 -1.13
C LEU A 242 -15.99 -1.48 0.28
N GLY A 243 -17.29 -1.75 0.42
CA GLY A 243 -17.96 -1.77 1.73
C GLY A 243 -17.41 -2.86 2.66
N PHE A 244 -17.13 -4.04 2.10
CA PHE A 244 -16.50 -5.15 2.82
C PHE A 244 -15.07 -4.78 3.25
N VAL A 245 -14.26 -4.25 2.33
CA VAL A 245 -12.86 -3.86 2.63
C VAL A 245 -12.82 -2.79 3.73
N VAL A 246 -13.68 -1.78 3.68
CA VAL A 246 -13.74 -0.75 4.73
C VAL A 246 -14.11 -1.36 6.09
N ALA A 247 -15.11 -2.25 6.14
CA ALA A 247 -15.49 -2.91 7.38
C ALA A 247 -14.37 -3.81 7.95
N GLN A 248 -13.69 -4.56 7.08
CA GLN A 248 -12.55 -5.41 7.45
C GLN A 248 -11.40 -4.57 8.04
N LEU A 249 -11.05 -3.46 7.39
CA LEU A 249 -10.01 -2.55 7.88
C LEU A 249 -10.40 -1.92 9.23
N ALA A 250 -11.66 -1.52 9.41
CA ALA A 250 -12.15 -1.02 10.69
C ALA A 250 -12.05 -2.09 11.79
N GLY A 251 -12.48 -3.32 11.50
CA GLY A 251 -12.36 -4.46 12.42
C GLY A 251 -10.91 -4.75 12.81
N ALA A 252 -9.99 -4.76 11.83
CA ALA A 252 -8.56 -4.96 12.07
C ALA A 252 -7.95 -3.88 12.96
N VAL A 253 -8.25 -2.60 12.70
CA VAL A 253 -7.78 -1.46 13.51
C VAL A 253 -8.28 -1.56 14.94
N LEU A 254 -9.57 -1.86 15.14
CA LEU A 254 -10.15 -2.06 16.46
C LEU A 254 -9.48 -3.24 17.19
N ALA A 255 -9.22 -4.35 16.49
CA ALA A 255 -8.55 -5.50 17.07
C ALA A 255 -7.14 -5.19 17.54
N VAL A 256 -6.37 -4.41 16.77
CA VAL A 256 -5.03 -3.95 17.20
C VAL A 256 -5.13 -3.08 18.45
N GLY A 257 -6.10 -2.17 18.52
CA GLY A 257 -6.34 -1.32 19.70
C GLY A 257 -6.67 -2.15 20.94
N VAL A 258 -7.59 -3.11 20.82
CA VAL A 258 -7.98 -4.01 21.91
C VAL A 258 -6.84 -4.94 22.31
N ALA A 259 -6.11 -5.50 21.35
CA ALA A 259 -4.95 -6.36 21.63
C ALA A 259 -3.86 -5.62 22.40
N ARG A 260 -3.62 -4.34 22.06
CA ARG A 260 -2.71 -3.48 22.83
C ARG A 260 -3.23 -3.21 24.23
N TRP A 261 -4.52 -3.07 24.43
CA TRP A 261 -5.06 -2.91 25.79
C TRP A 261 -4.96 -4.20 26.62
N LEU A 262 -5.25 -5.36 26.01
CA LEU A 262 -5.22 -6.65 26.71
C LEU A 262 -3.80 -7.17 27.00
N TRP A 263 -2.84 -6.88 26.11
CA TRP A 263 -1.47 -7.43 26.17
C TRP A 263 -0.38 -6.35 26.06
N GLY A 264 -0.70 -5.07 26.25
CA GLY A 264 0.25 -3.95 26.08
C GLY A 264 1.19 -3.71 27.25
N GLU A 265 1.03 -4.41 28.37
CA GLU A 265 1.81 -4.20 29.58
C GLU A 265 2.50 -5.51 29.98
N SER A 266 3.74 -5.72 29.51
CA SER A 266 4.70 -6.66 30.10
C SER A 266 6.15 -6.41 29.61
N GLU A 267 6.61 -5.17 29.62
CA GLU A 267 8.05 -4.84 29.45
C GLU A 267 8.53 -3.95 30.61
N GLY A 268 8.30 -4.43 31.84
CA GLY A 268 8.76 -3.76 33.06
C GLY A 268 8.54 -4.62 34.28
N ASP A 269 9.36 -5.68 34.40
CA ASP A 269 9.88 -6.26 35.65
C ASP A 269 11.13 -7.09 35.31
#